data_AF-A0A401QB95-F1
#
_entry.id   AF-A0A401QB95-F1
#
_cell.length_a   1.000
_cell.length_b   1.000
_cell.length_c   1.000
_cell.angle_alpha   90.00
_cell.angle_beta   90.00
_cell.angle_gamma   90.00
#
_symmetry.space_group_name_H-M   'P 1'
#
loop_
_entity.id
_entity.type
_entity.pdbx_description
1 polymer ?
#
loop_
_entity_poly.entity_id
_entity_poly.type
_entity_poly.pdbx_seq_one_letter_code
_entity_poly.pdbx_strand_id
1 'polypeptide(L)'
;MIPVLLLYIVFTFPLPQTSSTGIFELKVHSFTNRQPELTMGCQRGLRCGRFFRVCLKHYQVNISSEPPCTYGAGTTPVLRPGSDLVRDSDPIRIPFHFTWPGTFSLILEVWNAESDEASIGNLSSEYFY
;
A
#
# COMPACT_ATOMS: atom_id res chain seq x y z
N MET A 1 15.37 -43.39 32.75
CA MET A 1 14.68 -43.63 31.46
C MET A 1 13.52 -42.65 31.23
N ILE A 2 12.59 -42.51 32.18
CA ILE A 2 11.45 -41.58 32.13
C ILE A 2 11.83 -40.08 31.94
N PRO A 3 12.83 -39.50 32.63
CA PRO A 3 13.15 -38.07 32.47
C PRO A 3 13.78 -37.75 31.11
N VAL A 4 14.50 -38.72 30.51
CA VAL A 4 15.10 -38.58 29.17
C VAL A 4 14.02 -38.61 28.10
N LEU A 5 13.00 -39.45 28.28
CA LEU A 5 11.85 -39.53 27.38
C LEU A 5 11.06 -38.22 27.38
N LEU A 6 10.85 -37.62 28.56
CA LEU A 6 10.16 -36.33 28.69
C LEU A 6 10.91 -35.19 27.99
N LEU A 7 12.23 -35.10 28.17
CA LEU A 7 13.05 -34.10 27.49
C LEU A 7 13.00 -34.25 25.97
N TYR A 8 13.04 -35.49 25.47
CA TYR A 8 12.94 -35.77 24.05
C TYR A 8 11.57 -35.34 23.48
N ILE A 9 10.47 -35.64 24.18
CA ILE A 9 9.12 -35.25 23.77
C ILE A 9 9.00 -33.72 23.67
N VAL A 10 9.50 -32.97 24.66
CA VAL A 10 9.47 -31.50 24.66
C VAL A 10 10.29 -30.92 23.51
N PHE A 11 11.44 -31.50 23.18
CA PHE A 11 12.28 -31.03 22.07
C PHE A 11 11.70 -31.35 20.68
N THR A 12 10.94 -32.44 20.58
CA THR A 12 10.29 -32.85 19.32
C THR A 12 8.93 -32.23 19.06
N PHE A 13 8.29 -31.62 20.07
CA PHE A 13 7.00 -30.96 19.90
C PHE A 13 7.20 -29.56 19.30
N PRO A 14 6.82 -29.32 18.03
CA PRO A 14 6.88 -27.98 17.47
C PRO A 14 5.89 -27.08 18.21
N LEU A 15 6.34 -25.92 18.64
CA LEU A 15 5.44 -24.91 19.20
C LEU A 15 4.41 -24.51 18.13
N PRO A 16 3.13 -24.38 18.48
CA PRO A 16 2.11 -23.93 17.54
C PRO A 16 2.47 -22.53 17.03
N GLN A 17 2.71 -22.42 15.73
CA GLN A 17 2.91 -21.14 15.07
C GLN A 17 1.55 -20.50 14.86
N THR A 18 1.24 -19.43 15.60
CA THR A 18 0.05 -18.62 15.32
C THR A 18 0.42 -17.58 14.27
N SER A 19 -0.19 -17.68 13.09
CA SER A 19 -0.12 -16.64 12.05
C SER A 19 -1.35 -15.76 12.18
N SER A 20 -1.15 -14.48 12.50
CA SER A 20 -2.22 -13.48 12.36
C SER A 20 -2.13 -12.89 10.97
N THR A 21 -3.26 -12.88 10.26
CA THR A 21 -3.36 -12.30 8.91
C THR A 21 -4.55 -11.37 8.84
N GLY A 22 -4.43 -10.30 8.07
CA GLY A 22 -5.54 -9.38 7.83
C GLY A 22 -5.33 -8.54 6.58
N ILE A 23 -6.31 -7.69 6.30
CA ILE A 23 -6.31 -6.78 5.16
C ILE A 23 -6.64 -5.38 5.68
N PHE A 24 -5.76 -4.42 5.39
CA PHE A 24 -6.08 -3.01 5.52
C PHE A 24 -6.69 -2.52 4.21
N GLU A 25 -7.92 -1.99 4.26
CA GLU A 25 -8.62 -1.46 3.09
C GLU A 25 -8.70 0.07 3.16
N LEU A 26 -8.30 0.74 2.08
CA LEU A 26 -8.45 2.19 1.91
C LEU A 26 -9.31 2.50 0.68
N LYS A 27 -10.43 3.20 0.91
CA LYS A 27 -11.30 3.69 -0.17
C LYS A 27 -11.25 5.20 -0.26
N VAL A 28 -10.80 5.72 -1.40
CA VAL A 28 -10.86 7.14 -1.70
C VAL A 28 -12.27 7.46 -2.20
N HIS A 29 -12.98 8.38 -1.55
CA HIS A 29 -14.36 8.69 -1.90
C HIS A 29 -14.47 9.76 -2.99
N SER A 30 -13.71 10.83 -2.85
CA SER A 30 -13.64 11.93 -3.80
C SER A 30 -12.25 12.57 -3.74
N PHE A 31 -11.84 13.13 -4.87
CA PHE A 31 -10.60 13.89 -4.97
C PHE A 31 -10.81 15.06 -5.92
N THR A 32 -10.48 16.25 -5.45
CA THR A 32 -10.61 17.48 -6.24
C THR A 32 -9.25 18.18 -6.25
N ASN A 33 -8.67 18.34 -7.44
CA ASN A 33 -7.45 19.11 -7.58
C ASN A 33 -7.77 20.62 -7.61
N ARG A 34 -7.39 21.36 -6.58
CA ARG A 34 -7.60 22.82 -6.49
C ARG A 34 -6.50 23.64 -7.19
N GLN A 35 -5.39 23.01 -7.60
CA GLN A 35 -4.31 23.66 -8.33
C GLN A 35 -4.06 22.95 -9.67
N PRO A 36 -4.71 23.41 -10.75
CA PRO A 36 -4.43 22.90 -12.10
C PRO A 36 -3.07 23.37 -12.66
N GLU A 37 -2.34 24.23 -11.95
CA GLU A 37 -1.13 24.90 -12.43
C GLU A 37 0.19 24.21 -12.04
N LEU A 38 0.17 23.30 -11.05
CA LEU A 38 1.31 22.43 -10.72
C LEU A 38 1.47 21.24 -11.68
N THR A 39 0.65 21.19 -12.73
CA THR A 39 0.69 20.20 -13.80
C THR A 39 1.69 20.61 -14.88
N MET A 40 2.93 20.92 -14.50
CA MET A 40 3.99 21.30 -15.45
C MET A 40 4.32 20.17 -16.45
N GLY A 41 3.88 18.93 -16.17
CA GLY A 41 4.00 17.77 -17.05
C GLY A 41 2.76 17.40 -17.89
N CYS A 42 1.57 17.92 -17.57
CA CYS A 42 0.36 17.66 -18.38
C CYS A 42 -0.06 18.94 -19.09
N GLN A 43 0.73 19.32 -20.10
CA GLN A 43 0.35 20.43 -20.96
C GLN A 43 -0.95 20.11 -21.70
N ARG A 44 -1.86 21.09 -21.65
CA ARG A 44 -3.14 21.23 -22.35
C ARG A 44 -3.30 20.27 -23.54
N GLY A 45 -3.97 19.14 -23.33
CA GLY A 45 -4.50 18.31 -24.41
C GLY A 45 -4.31 16.80 -24.26
N LEU A 46 -3.42 16.33 -23.39
CA LEU A 46 -3.21 14.89 -23.18
C LEU A 46 -4.10 14.37 -22.04
N ARG A 47 -4.67 13.18 -22.25
CA ARG A 47 -5.53 12.44 -21.31
C ARG A 47 -4.70 11.91 -20.11
N CYS A 48 -4.07 12.81 -19.36
CA CYS A 48 -3.35 12.45 -18.16
C CYS A 48 -4.30 11.88 -17.11
N GLY A 49 -4.16 10.59 -16.84
CA GLY A 49 -4.82 9.98 -15.69
C GLY A 49 -4.04 10.26 -14.40
N ARG A 50 -4.65 9.94 -13.27
CA ARG A 50 -3.98 9.99 -11.97
C ARG A 50 -4.18 8.69 -11.24
N PHE A 51 -3.25 8.30 -10.40
CA PHE A 51 -3.44 7.18 -9.49
C PHE A 51 -2.99 7.55 -8.10
N PHE A 52 -3.54 6.86 -7.11
CA PHE A 52 -3.12 7.01 -5.74
C PHE A 52 -2.04 5.99 -5.41
N ARG A 53 -0.98 6.43 -4.74
CA ARG A 53 -0.01 5.55 -4.09
C ARG A 53 -0.21 5.64 -2.59
N VAL A 54 -0.23 4.48 -1.94
CA VAL A 54 -0.42 4.33 -0.49
C VAL A 54 0.79 3.66 0.11
N CYS A 55 1.31 4.24 1.18
CA CYS A 55 2.34 3.65 2.01
C CYS A 55 1.83 3.56 3.45
N LEU A 56 1.79 2.34 3.99
CA LEU A 56 1.35 2.06 5.35
C LEU A 56 2.58 1.72 6.21
N LYS A 57 2.74 2.45 7.32
CA LYS A 57 3.90 2.33 8.22
C LYS A 57 3.44 2.17 9.67
N HIS A 58 4.37 1.72 10.51
CA HIS A 58 4.23 1.85 11.95
C HIS A 58 4.08 3.32 12.34
N TYR A 59 3.41 3.57 13.46
CA TYR A 59 3.22 4.92 13.95
C TYR A 59 4.56 5.61 14.19
N GLN A 60 4.75 6.75 13.57
CA GLN A 60 5.88 7.65 13.78
C GLN A 60 5.36 9.04 14.12
N VAL A 61 5.98 9.69 15.11
CA VAL A 61 5.63 11.08 15.49
C VAL A 61 5.95 12.03 14.33
N ASN A 62 7.10 11.83 13.69
CA ASN A 62 7.50 12.53 12.48
C ASN A 62 7.53 11.51 11.33
N ILE A 63 6.54 11.59 10.44
CA ILE A 63 6.36 10.64 9.34
C ILE A 63 7.29 11.03 8.19
N SER A 64 8.18 10.12 7.78
CA SER A 64 8.91 10.26 6.51
C SER A 64 8.18 9.53 5.38
N SER A 65 8.04 10.21 4.24
CA SER A 65 7.48 9.67 2.98
C SER A 65 8.42 8.68 2.28
N GLU A 66 9.66 8.54 2.75
CA GLU A 66 10.65 7.64 2.14
C GLU A 66 10.34 6.17 2.45
N PRO A 67 10.68 5.23 1.54
CA PRO A 67 10.65 3.80 1.81
C PRO A 67 11.50 3.42 3.05
N PRO A 68 11.23 2.28 3.70
CA PRO A 68 10.25 1.25 3.33
C PRO A 68 8.87 1.45 3.98
N CYS A 69 7.81 0.98 3.31
CA CYS A 69 6.46 0.92 3.86
C CYS A 69 6.30 -0.30 4.78
N THR A 70 6.56 -0.14 6.08
CA THR A 70 6.75 -1.28 7.01
C THR A 70 5.53 -2.19 7.18
N TYR A 71 4.32 -1.72 6.90
CA TYR A 71 3.10 -2.52 6.91
C TYR A 71 2.58 -2.86 5.50
N GLY A 72 3.25 -2.37 4.46
CA GLY A 72 2.93 -2.61 3.06
C GLY A 72 2.55 -1.34 2.30
N ALA A 73 2.40 -1.49 0.99
CA ALA A 73 2.04 -0.42 0.06
C ALA A 73 1.02 -0.91 -0.97
N GLY A 74 0.33 0.01 -1.62
CA GLY A 74 -0.65 -0.29 -2.66
C GLY A 74 -0.94 0.89 -3.57
N THR A 75 -1.55 0.63 -4.72
CA THR A 75 -1.92 1.66 -5.69
C THR A 75 -3.34 1.46 -6.22
N THR A 76 -3.96 2.54 -6.71
CA THR A 76 -5.20 2.43 -7.49
C THR A 76 -4.90 2.25 -8.97
N PRO A 77 -5.87 1.75 -9.75
CA PRO A 77 -5.89 1.97 -11.19
C PRO A 77 -5.83 3.46 -11.53
N VAL A 78 -5.44 3.74 -12.78
CA VAL A 78 -5.39 5.11 -13.32
C VAL A 78 -6.80 5.66 -13.52
N LEU A 79 -7.11 6.74 -12.80
CA LEU A 79 -8.34 7.51 -12.84
C LEU A 79 -8.25 8.55 -13.95
N ARG A 80 -9.16 8.49 -14.92
CA ARG A 80 -9.16 9.37 -16.09
C ARG A 80 -9.65 10.79 -15.74
N PRO A 81 -9.18 11.83 -16.44
CA PRO A 81 -9.64 13.19 -16.19
C PRO A 81 -11.13 13.32 -16.54
N GLY A 82 -11.91 13.91 -15.64
CA GLY A 82 -13.37 14.06 -15.78
C GLY A 82 -14.20 12.94 -15.16
N SER A 83 -13.59 11.89 -14.58
CA SER A 83 -14.31 10.96 -13.72
C SER A 83 -14.36 11.51 -12.29
N ASP A 84 -15.48 12.14 -11.93
CA ASP A 84 -15.79 12.52 -10.53
C ASP A 84 -16.06 11.30 -9.62
N LEU A 85 -15.97 10.09 -10.17
CA LEU A 85 -16.35 8.85 -9.49
C LEU A 85 -15.12 8.02 -9.12
N VAL A 86 -14.23 8.58 -8.29
CA VAL A 86 -13.31 7.76 -7.49
C VAL A 86 -14.11 6.80 -6.58
N ARG A 87 -15.33 7.19 -6.23
CA ARG A 87 -16.29 6.42 -5.44
C ARG A 87 -16.57 5.01 -5.97
N ASP A 88 -16.49 4.81 -7.29
CA ASP A 88 -16.79 3.53 -7.94
C ASP A 88 -15.52 2.68 -8.17
N SER A 89 -14.33 3.18 -7.84
CA SER A 89 -13.12 2.35 -7.88
C SER A 89 -13.06 1.38 -6.70
N ASP A 90 -12.44 0.23 -6.94
CA ASP A 90 -12.15 -0.75 -5.90
C ASP A 90 -11.26 -0.15 -4.80
N PRO A 91 -11.45 -0.56 -3.54
CA PRO A 91 -10.58 -0.13 -2.45
C PRO A 91 -9.16 -0.68 -2.64
N ILE A 92 -8.18 0.10 -2.19
CA ILE A 92 -6.78 -0.33 -2.14
C ILE A 92 -6.65 -1.30 -0.96
N ARG A 93 -6.15 -2.51 -1.24
CA ARG A 93 -6.02 -3.59 -0.25
C ARG A 93 -4.55 -3.87 0.04
N ILE A 94 -4.15 -3.77 1.31
CA ILE A 94 -2.79 -4.07 1.75
C ILE A 94 -2.86 -5.28 2.70
N PRO A 95 -2.43 -6.48 2.24
CA PRO A 95 -2.39 -7.66 3.10
C PRO A 95 -1.24 -7.57 4.09
N PHE A 96 -1.45 -8.07 5.31
CA PHE A 96 -0.42 -8.16 6.34
C PHE A 96 -0.46 -9.51 7.06
N HIS A 97 0.70 -9.91 7.60
CA HIS A 97 0.93 -11.22 8.25
C HIS A 97 1.39 -11.08 9.71
N PHE A 98 0.92 -10.04 10.40
CA PHE A 98 1.20 -9.77 11.81
C PHE A 98 -0.09 -9.41 12.54
N THR A 99 -0.08 -9.45 13.88
CA THR A 99 -1.21 -8.98 14.68
C THR A 99 -1.35 -7.47 14.55
N TRP A 100 -2.55 -7.00 14.20
CA TRP A 100 -2.78 -5.56 14.00
C TRP A 100 -2.41 -4.75 15.25
N PRO A 101 -1.45 -3.80 15.16
CA PRO A 101 -0.91 -3.10 16.33
C PRO A 101 -1.81 -2.00 16.89
N GLY A 102 -2.93 -1.68 16.22
CA GLY A 102 -3.87 -0.64 16.64
C GLY A 102 -3.49 0.78 16.19
N THR A 103 -2.20 1.11 16.09
CA THR A 103 -1.70 2.40 15.60
C THR A 103 -0.90 2.26 14.31
N PHE A 104 -1.00 3.28 13.45
CA PHE A 104 -0.34 3.29 12.14
C PHE A 104 -0.11 4.73 11.67
N SER A 105 0.78 4.87 10.70
CA SER A 105 0.97 6.08 9.90
C SER A 105 0.58 5.76 8.45
N LEU A 106 -0.21 6.64 7.85
CA LEU A 106 -0.70 6.50 6.48
C LEU A 106 -0.19 7.67 5.64
N ILE A 107 0.45 7.35 4.52
CA ILE A 107 0.86 8.32 3.51
C ILE A 107 0.05 8.03 2.25
N LEU A 108 -0.68 9.03 1.77
CA LEU A 108 -1.48 8.97 0.55
C LEU A 108 -0.97 10.04 -0.42
N GLU A 109 -0.50 9.59 -1.58
CA GLU A 109 0.07 10.45 -2.61
C GLU A 109 -0.74 10.36 -3.90
N VAL A 110 -0.75 11.44 -4.67
CA VAL A 110 -1.39 11.51 -5.98
C VAL A 110 -0.32 11.66 -7.04
N TRP A 111 -0.27 10.71 -7.94
CA TRP A 111 0.71 10.65 -9.02
C TRP A 111 0.02 10.84 -10.37
N ASN A 112 0.70 11.51 -11.30
CA ASN A 112 0.26 11.61 -12.68
C ASN A 112 0.68 10.33 -13.43
N ALA A 113 -0.25 9.77 -14.19
CA ALA A 113 0.06 8.72 -15.16
C ALA A 113 0.35 9.42 -16.50
N GLU A 114 1.63 9.47 -16.89
CA GLU A 114 1.99 9.81 -18.26
C GLU A 114 1.46 8.71 -19.19
N SER A 115 0.93 9.12 -20.34
CA SER A 115 0.30 8.20 -21.28
C SER A 115 1.38 7.39 -21.99
N ASP A 116 1.81 6.30 -21.39
CA ASP A 116 2.37 5.15 -22.10
C ASP A 116 1.89 3.87 -21.42
N GLU A 117 1.07 3.11 -22.14
CA GLU A 117 0.68 1.73 -21.82
C GLU A 117 1.92 0.80 -21.84
N ALA A 118 2.93 0.99 -21.00
CA ALA A 118 4.10 0.09 -20.98
C ALA A 118 5.02 0.22 -19.75
N SER A 119 4.50 0.33 -18.52
CA SER A 119 5.41 0.24 -17.35
C SER A 119 4.77 -0.15 -16.01
N ILE A 120 3.54 -0.68 -16.01
CA ILE A 120 2.93 -1.23 -14.78
C ILE A 120 3.72 -2.45 -14.26
N GLY A 121 4.54 -3.09 -15.11
CA GLY A 121 5.43 -4.19 -14.71
C GLY A 121 6.80 -3.76 -14.17
N ASN A 122 7.32 -2.58 -14.52
CA ASN A 122 8.70 -2.18 -14.19
C ASN A 122 8.78 -1.08 -13.10
N LEU A 123 7.80 -0.19 -12.99
CA LEU A 123 7.76 0.80 -11.89
C LEU A 123 7.36 0.20 -10.54
N SER A 124 6.69 -0.96 -10.55
CA SER A 124 6.39 -1.73 -9.35
C SER A 124 7.63 -2.35 -8.71
N SER A 125 8.72 -2.52 -9.47
CA SER A 125 9.94 -3.18 -9.01
C SER A 125 11.00 -2.20 -8.50
N GLU A 126 11.04 -0.98 -9.04
CA GLU A 126 12.09 0.01 -8.71
C GLU A 126 11.75 0.90 -7.51
N TYR A 127 10.48 0.94 -7.08
CA TYR A 127 9.99 1.70 -5.91
C TYR A 127 9.53 0.83 -4.72
N PHE A 128 9.67 -0.49 -4.80
CA PHE A 128 9.28 -1.45 -3.75
C PHE A 128 10.45 -2.10 -3.00
N TYR A 129 11.68 -1.59 -3.20
CA TYR A 129 12.83 -1.87 -2.35
C TYR A 129 13.16 -0.66 -1.47
#